data_AF-A0A9D2BMJ7-F1
#
_entry.id   AF-A0A9D2BMJ7-F1
#
_cell.length_a   1.000
_cell.length_b   1.000
_cell.length_c   1.000
_cell.angle_alpha   90.00
_cell.angle_beta   90.00
_cell.angle_gamma   90.00
#
_symmetry.space_group_name_H-M   'P 1'
#
loop_
_entity.id
_entity.type
_entity.pdbx_description
1 polymer ?
#
loop_
_entity_poly.entity_id
_entity_poly.type
_entity_poly.pdbx_seq_one_letter_code
_entity_poly.pdbx_strand_id
1 'polypeptide(L)' 'MKIVYASRTGNVQSIIDRLNVDALEISSGTEMISEDYLLITYTDGYGDVPSEVEEFLNGNNSHLKGVIVSGD' A
#
# COMPACT_ATOMS: atom_id res chain seq x y z
N MET A 1 10.02 9.76 4.61
CA MET A 1 8.61 9.31 4.65
C MET A 1 8.43 8.42 3.44
N LYS A 2 8.40 7.12 3.68
CA LYS A 2 8.38 6.07 2.65
C LYS A 2 7.00 6.00 2.01
N ILE A 3 6.94 5.62 0.73
CA ILE A 3 5.69 5.19 0.10
C ILE A 3 5.65 3.67 0.14
N VAL A 4 4.54 3.13 0.59
CA VAL A 4 4.25 1.70 0.53
C VAL A 4 3.00 1.53 -0.32
N TYR A 5 2.95 0.52 -1.18
CA TYR A 5 1.79 0.32 -2.05
C TYR A 5 1.49 -1.14 -2.33
N ALA A 6 0.23 -1.43 -2.67
CA ALA A 6 -0.20 -2.72 -3.20
C ALA A 6 -0.92 -2.51 -4.53
N SER A 7 -0.74 -3.43 -5.49
CA SER A 7 -1.32 -3.31 -6.82
C SER A 7 -1.60 -4.67 -7.43
N ARG A 8 -2.88 -5.02 -7.66
CA ARG A 8 -3.24 -6.29 -8.29
C ARG A 8 -3.16 -6.28 -9.82
N THR A 9 -3.68 -5.22 -10.45
CA THR A 9 -3.79 -5.11 -11.92
C THR A 9 -2.97 -3.98 -12.52
N GLY A 10 -2.12 -3.33 -11.73
CA GLY A 10 -1.22 -2.27 -12.21
C GLY A 10 -1.77 -0.85 -12.10
N ASN A 11 -3.02 -0.64 -11.68
CA ASN A 11 -3.58 0.71 -11.53
C ASN A 11 -2.79 1.54 -10.51
N VAL A 12 -2.56 1.00 -9.31
CA VAL A 12 -1.77 1.67 -8.28
C VAL A 12 -0.30 1.77 -8.70
N GLN A 13 0.29 0.71 -9.29
CA GLN A 13 1.63 0.75 -9.87
C GLN A 13 1.80 1.95 -10.81
N SER A 14 0.85 2.16 -11.72
CA SER A 14 0.92 3.26 -12.70
C SER A 14 0.92 4.65 -12.04
N ILE A 15 0.31 4.78 -10.86
CA ILE A 15 0.36 6.01 -10.05
C ILE A 15 1.76 6.17 -9.47
N ILE A 16 2.31 5.11 -8.87
CA ILE A 16 3.68 5.10 -8.31
C ILE A 16 4.72 5.47 -9.37
N ASP A 17 4.63 4.86 -10.56
CA ASP A 17 5.54 5.12 -11.68
C ASP A 17 5.52 6.59 -12.11
N ARG A 18 4.33 7.22 -12.11
CA ARG A 18 4.17 8.65 -12.43
C ARG A 18 4.68 9.58 -11.34
N LEU A 19 4.58 9.15 -10.08
CA LEU A 19 5.12 9.91 -8.95
C LEU A 19 6.65 9.87 -8.94
N ASN A 20 7.27 8.83 -9.51
CA ASN A 20 8.72 8.65 -9.60
C ASN A 20 9.39 8.77 -8.21
N VAL A 21 8.83 8.03 -7.25
CA VAL A 21 9.25 7.99 -5.84
C VAL A 21 9.84 6.64 -5.48
N ASP A 22 10.70 6.60 -4.47
CA ASP A 22 11.13 5.34 -3.86
C ASP A 22 9.97 4.73 -3.06
N ALA A 23 9.47 3.58 -3.53
CA ALA A 23 8.32 2.90 -2.97
C ALA A 23 8.61 1.43 -2.66
N LEU A 24 8.02 0.93 -1.57
CA LEU A 24 8.00 -0.49 -1.23
C LEU A 24 6.68 -1.09 -1.72
N GLU A 25 6.74 -2.13 -2.53
CA GLU A 25 5.57 -2.91 -2.91
C GLU A 25 5.25 -3.94 -1.83
N ILE A 26 3.97 -4.05 -1.46
CA ILE A 26 3.42 -5.14 -0.66
C ILE A 26 3.06 -6.26 -1.63
N SER A 27 3.89 -7.29 -1.69
CA SER A 27 3.64 -8.46 -2.55
C SER A 27 3.06 -9.64 -1.76
N SER A 28 3.39 -9.71 -0.46
CA SER A 28 3.04 -10.84 0.41
C SER A 28 2.29 -10.45 1.68
N GLY A 29 2.41 -9.20 2.12
CA GLY A 29 1.92 -8.75 3.42
C GLY A 29 2.92 -8.95 4.56
N THR A 30 4.05 -9.62 4.32
CA THR A 30 5.08 -9.90 5.34
C THR A 30 6.23 -8.89 5.35
N GLU A 31 6.17 -7.90 4.47
CA GLU A 31 7.15 -6.83 4.39
C GLU A 31 7.15 -6.01 5.69
N MET A 32 8.33 -5.62 6.16
CA MET A 32 8.51 -4.89 7.43
C MET A 32 8.96 -3.45 7.17
N ILE A 33 8.42 -2.51 7.93
CA ILE A 33 8.82 -1.11 7.90
C ILE A 33 9.10 -0.58 9.30
N SER A 34 10.17 0.20 9.42
CA SER A 34 10.62 0.80 10.68
C SER A 34 10.67 2.34 10.63
N GLU A 35 10.08 2.92 9.59
CA GLU A 35 9.99 4.37 9.39
C GLU A 35 8.57 4.79 9.00
N ASP A 36 8.26 6.07 9.21
CA ASP A 36 6.96 6.65 8.89
C ASP A 36 6.65 6.58 7.38
N TYR A 37 5.43 6.15 7.04
CA TYR A 37 5.03 5.91 5.66
C TYR A 37 3.60 6.34 5.33
N LEU A 38 3.36 6.52 4.03
CA LEU A 38 2.03 6.61 3.44
C LEU A 38 1.75 5.33 2.66
N LEU A 39 0.53 4.81 2.81
CA LEU A 39 0.04 3.64 2.08
C LEU A 39 -0.78 4.09 0.86
N ILE A 40 -0.49 3.54 -0.31
CA ILE A 40 -1.32 3.67 -1.51
C ILE A 40 -1.83 2.30 -1.91
N THR A 41 -3.12 2.07 -1.84
CA THR A 41 -3.70 0.73 -2.07
C THR A 41 -4.90 0.77 -3.03
N TYR A 42 -5.43 -0.41 -3.35
CA TYR A 42 -6.66 -0.59 -4.11
C TYR A 42 -7.81 -1.04 -3.19
N THR A 43 -9.05 -0.86 -3.65
CA THR A 43 -10.22 -1.53 -3.05
C THR A 43 -10.43 -2.90 -3.67
N ASP A 44 -10.79 -3.90 -2.88
CA ASP A 44 -11.25 -5.20 -3.38
C ASP A 44 -12.76 -5.39 -3.17
N GLY A 45 -13.38 -6.32 -3.91
CA GLY A 45 -14.77 -6.74 -3.70
C GLY A 45 -15.77 -5.59 -3.52
N TYR A 46 -16.37 -5.51 -2.32
CA TYR A 46 -17.43 -4.55 -1.97
C TYR A 46 -16.88 -3.31 -1.23
N GLY A 47 -15.64 -2.92 -1.52
CA GLY A 47 -14.92 -1.86 -0.79
C GLY A 47 -14.06 -2.41 0.35
N ASP A 48 -13.68 -3.69 0.26
CA ASP A 48 -12.84 -4.38 1.22
C ASP A 48 -11.37 -3.95 1.06
N VAL A 49 -10.60 -4.12 2.14
CA VAL A 49 -9.15 -3.95 2.10
C VAL A 49 -8.53 -5.21 1.49
N PRO A 50 -7.54 -5.09 0.57
CA PRO A 50 -6.83 -6.25 0.05
C PRO A 50 -6.18 -7.06 1.18
N SER A 51 -6.25 -8.39 1.11
CA SER A 51 -5.76 -9.27 2.19
C SER A 51 -4.28 -9.08 2.52
N GLU A 52 -3.44 -8.83 1.50
CA GLU A 52 -2.02 -8.57 1.68
C GLU A 52 -1.75 -7.25 2.40
N VAL A 53 -2.65 -6.28 2.26
CA VAL A 53 -2.57 -4.99 2.94
C VAL A 53 -3.05 -5.14 4.39
N GLU A 54 -4.10 -5.92 4.65
CA GLU A 54 -4.50 -6.24 6.02
C GLU A 54 -3.35 -6.92 6.78
N GLU A 55 -2.73 -7.93 6.18
CA GLU A 55 -1.60 -8.64 6.79
C GLU A 55 -0.41 -7.72 7.03
N PHE A 56 -0.07 -6.87 6.06
CA PHE A 56 0.99 -5.86 6.22
C PHE A 56 0.70 -4.93 7.40
N LEU A 57 -0.54 -4.46 7.55
CA LEU A 57 -0.92 -3.51 8.60
C LEU A 57 -0.93 -4.14 10.00
N ASN A 58 -1.11 -5.47 10.13
CA ASN A 58 -1.00 -6.17 11.41
C ASN A 58 0.38 -5.94 12.07
N GLY A 59 1.45 -5.91 11.27
CA GLY A 59 2.82 -5.69 11.76
C GLY A 59 3.29 -4.23 11.72
N ASN A 60 2.68 -3.38 10.88
CA ASN A 60 3.29 -2.11 10.47
C ASN A 60 2.41 -0.86 10.74
N ASN A 61 1.29 -0.97 11.44
CA ASN A 61 0.36 0.17 11.62
C ASN A 61 0.92 1.35 12.43
N SER A 62 1.90 1.15 13.31
CA SER A 62 2.43 2.18 14.20
C SER A 62 3.11 3.35 13.46
N HIS A 63 3.59 3.10 12.25
CA HIS A 63 4.25 4.08 11.39
C HIS A 63 3.37 4.65 10.28
N LEU A 64 2.12 4.19 10.17
CA LEU A 64 1.18 4.66 9.14
C LEU A 64 0.78 6.12 9.40
N LYS A 65 0.99 7.01 8.42
CA LYS A 65 0.61 8.43 8.51
C LYS A 65 -0.61 8.80 7.67
N GLY A 66 -1.01 7.94 6.75
CA GLY A 66 -2.15 8.19 5.88
C GLY A 66 -2.31 7.10 4.83
N VAL A 67 -3.52 7.01 4.30
CA VAL A 67 -3.91 6.03 3.29
C VAL A 67 -4.52 6.77 2.09
N ILE A 68 -4.06 6.44 0.90
CA ILE A 68 -4.66 6.82 -0.38
C ILE A 68 -5.19 5.55 -1.04
N VAL A 69 -6.40 5.61 -1.59
CA VAL A 69 -7.07 4.44 -2.16
C VAL A 69 -7.44 4.70 -3.61
N SER A 70 -7.10 3.76 -4.49
CA SER A 70 -7.60 3.66 -5.85
C SER A 70 -8.83 2.75 -5.86
N GLY A 71 -9.96 3.26 -6.34
CA GLY A 71 -11.20 2.51 -6.54
C GLY A 71 -11.94 3.02 -7.77
N ASP A 72 -13.12 2.47 -8.03
CA ASP A 72 -14.10 2.91 -9.03
C ASP A 72 -15.46 3.10 -8.35
#